data_AF-A0A835PLE8-F1
#
_entry.id   AF-A0A835PLE8-F1
#
_cell.length_a   1.000
_cell.length_b   1.000
_cell.length_c   1.000
_cell.angle_alpha   90.00
_cell.angle_beta   90.00
_cell.angle_gamma   90.00
#
_symmetry.space_group_name_H-M   'P 1'
#
loop_
_entity.id
_entity.type
_entity.pdbx_description
1 polymer ?
#
loop_
_entity_poly.entity_id
_entity_poly.type
_entity_poly.pdbx_seq_one_letter_code
_entity_poly.pdbx_strand_id
1 'polypeptide(L)'
;MANVYFSSLPWTLVVSASPKSGQVLKAGKDHIMVTWALNRSFLAATDLAYEKVLVRLCYAPVSQADRGWRKTADDLKKDKTCQLSVALQPYQRSKSVVNYTVARDVPTATYFVRVYALDSSGVKVAYGQTTDAQKTTNLFDVVGITGRHASVDIAAACFSAASVLTLACFLVAEKRKKANVRK
;
A
#
# COMPACT_ATOMS: atom_id res chain seq x y z
N MET A 1 -16.81 -15.72 -14.98
CA MET A 1 -16.88 -14.63 -13.97
C MET A 1 -17.11 -13.31 -14.67
N ALA A 2 -18.24 -12.65 -14.42
CA ALA A 2 -18.60 -11.35 -15.03
C ALA A 2 -17.47 -10.31 -14.85
N ASN A 3 -17.34 -9.39 -15.81
CA ASN A 3 -16.42 -8.26 -15.66
C ASN A 3 -17.10 -7.18 -14.83
N VAL A 4 -16.42 -6.68 -13.81
CA VAL A 4 -16.97 -5.63 -12.94
C VAL A 4 -16.08 -4.41 -13.05
N TYR A 5 -16.72 -3.27 -13.32
CA TYR A 5 -16.05 -2.00 -13.48
C TYR A 5 -16.22 -1.16 -12.21
N PHE A 6 -15.18 -0.49 -11.76
CA PHE A 6 -15.23 0.37 -10.57
C PHE A 6 -16.23 1.51 -10.77
N SER A 7 -16.25 2.10 -11.96
CA SER A 7 -17.19 3.15 -12.38
C SER A 7 -18.66 2.76 -12.26
N SER A 8 -18.98 1.45 -12.36
CA SER A 8 -20.34 0.93 -12.20
C SER A 8 -20.74 0.68 -10.74
N LEU A 9 -19.79 0.69 -9.80
CA LEU A 9 -20.10 0.42 -8.40
C LEU A 9 -20.69 1.67 -7.73
N PRO A 10 -21.81 1.55 -7.00
CA PRO A 10 -22.34 2.65 -6.22
C PRO A 10 -21.50 2.90 -4.96
N TRP A 11 -21.27 4.17 -4.64
CA TRP A 11 -20.66 4.59 -3.38
C TRP A 11 -21.73 4.69 -2.28
N THR A 12 -21.97 3.60 -1.58
CA THR A 12 -23.04 3.50 -0.57
C THR A 12 -22.53 3.46 0.87
N LEU A 13 -21.26 3.08 1.07
CA LEU A 13 -20.68 2.94 2.40
C LEU A 13 -19.97 4.22 2.85
N VAL A 14 -20.25 4.66 4.07
CA VAL A 14 -19.46 5.68 4.76
C VAL A 14 -18.30 4.98 5.45
N VAL A 15 -17.06 5.38 5.16
CA VAL A 15 -15.86 4.76 5.70
C VAL A 15 -15.04 5.80 6.44
N SER A 16 -14.56 5.46 7.64
CA SER A 16 -13.58 6.25 8.37
C SER A 16 -12.38 5.38 8.74
N ALA A 17 -11.21 6.00 8.88
CA ALA A 17 -10.03 5.36 9.43
C ALA A 17 -9.37 6.24 10.50
N SER A 18 -8.68 5.64 11.46
CA SER A 18 -7.98 6.37 12.52
C SER A 18 -6.78 7.22 12.07
N PRO A 19 -6.01 6.88 11.01
CA PRO A 19 -4.88 7.70 10.59
C PRO A 19 -5.33 9.08 10.13
N LYS A 20 -4.70 10.13 10.65
CA LYS A 20 -4.94 11.51 10.21
C LYS A 20 -4.27 11.75 8.86
N SER A 21 -4.74 12.77 8.14
CA SER A 21 -4.11 13.18 6.89
C SER A 21 -2.63 13.52 7.12
N GLY A 22 -1.73 12.90 6.36
CA GLY A 22 -0.27 13.06 6.49
C GLY A 22 0.36 12.33 7.67
N GLN A 23 -0.39 11.52 8.43
CA GLN A 23 0.20 10.69 9.49
C GLN A 23 1.06 9.58 8.89
N VAL A 24 2.20 9.32 9.51
CA VAL A 24 3.11 8.24 9.13
C VAL A 24 2.93 7.04 10.07
N LEU A 25 2.70 5.86 9.50
CA LEU A 25 2.57 4.59 10.21
C LEU A 25 3.75 3.66 9.89
N LYS A 26 4.18 2.89 10.87
CA LYS A 26 5.25 1.89 10.75
C LYS A 26 4.65 0.50 10.59
N ALA A 27 4.96 -0.15 9.49
CA ALA A 27 4.61 -1.54 9.24
C ALA A 27 5.13 -2.46 10.36
N GLY A 28 4.28 -3.39 10.78
CA GLY A 28 4.54 -4.35 11.87
C GLY A 28 4.42 -3.79 13.29
N LYS A 29 4.08 -2.50 13.46
CA LYS A 29 4.00 -1.85 14.77
C LYS A 29 2.69 -1.09 14.96
N ASP A 30 2.36 -0.21 14.02
CA ASP A 30 1.22 0.68 14.19
C ASP A 30 -0.10 0.04 13.75
N HIS A 31 -1.20 0.57 14.27
CA HIS A 31 -2.54 0.06 14.04
C HIS A 31 -3.43 1.06 13.30
N ILE A 32 -4.32 0.53 12.47
CA ILE A 32 -5.36 1.26 11.75
C ILE A 32 -6.70 0.73 12.24
N MET A 33 -7.50 1.60 12.84
CA MET A 33 -8.90 1.31 13.11
C MET A 33 -9.73 1.79 11.92
N VAL A 34 -10.43 0.89 11.27
CA VAL A 34 -11.34 1.20 10.15
C VAL A 34 -12.77 0.99 10.60
N THR A 35 -13.65 1.94 10.32
CA THR A 35 -15.08 1.79 10.54
C THR A 35 -15.84 1.99 9.24
N TRP A 36 -16.93 1.26 9.07
CA TRP A 36 -17.86 1.45 7.96
C TRP A 36 -19.30 1.26 8.39
N ALA A 37 -20.20 1.90 7.67
CA ALA A 37 -21.64 1.70 7.78
C ALA A 37 -22.29 2.05 6.43
N LEU A 38 -23.50 1.55 6.18
CA LEU A 38 -24.31 2.05 5.07
C LEU A 38 -24.67 3.53 5.34
N ASN A 39 -24.55 4.37 4.31
CA ASN A 39 -24.99 5.76 4.42
C ASN A 39 -26.52 5.80 4.64
N ARG A 40 -26.94 6.49 5.70
CA ARG A 40 -28.35 6.55 6.15
C ARG A 40 -29.28 7.23 5.14
N SER A 41 -28.74 7.96 4.17
CA SER A 41 -29.52 8.54 3.07
C SER A 41 -30.03 7.50 2.08
N PHE A 42 -29.50 6.26 2.08
CA PHE A 42 -29.99 5.18 1.24
C PHE A 42 -31.11 4.37 1.91
N LEU A 43 -31.99 3.80 1.08
CA LEU A 43 -33.15 3.03 1.54
C LEU A 43 -32.75 1.71 2.21
N ALA A 44 -33.70 1.15 2.98
CA ALA A 44 -33.58 -0.16 3.64
C ALA A 44 -33.20 -1.30 2.69
N ALA A 45 -33.53 -1.20 1.39
CA ALA A 45 -33.32 -2.26 0.42
C ALA A 45 -32.00 -2.16 -0.38
N THR A 46 -31.22 -1.09 -0.22
CA THR A 46 -30.02 -0.84 -1.06
C THR A 46 -28.89 -1.86 -0.86
N ASP A 47 -28.84 -2.49 0.30
CA ASP A 47 -27.83 -3.45 0.76
C ASP A 47 -28.32 -4.90 0.76
N LEU A 48 -29.48 -5.20 0.14
CA LEU A 48 -30.04 -6.57 0.12
C LEU A 48 -29.08 -7.61 -0.47
N ALA A 49 -28.25 -7.20 -1.41
CA ALA A 49 -27.26 -8.05 -2.04
C ALA A 49 -25.93 -8.14 -1.26
N TYR A 50 -25.78 -7.44 -0.13
CA TYR A 50 -24.51 -7.38 0.59
C TYR A 50 -24.42 -8.51 1.60
N GLU A 51 -23.50 -9.45 1.37
CA GLU A 51 -23.24 -10.55 2.30
C GLU A 51 -21.96 -10.37 3.10
N LYS A 52 -20.90 -9.85 2.46
CA LYS A 52 -19.58 -9.69 3.08
C LYS A 52 -19.00 -8.32 2.79
N VAL A 53 -18.06 -7.92 3.63
CA VAL A 53 -17.30 -6.69 3.47
C VAL A 53 -15.82 -7.02 3.39
N LEU A 54 -15.18 -6.48 2.35
CA LEU A 54 -13.74 -6.60 2.11
C LEU A 54 -13.08 -5.24 2.27
N VAL A 55 -12.30 -5.10 3.34
CA VAL A 55 -11.52 -3.90 3.64
C VAL A 55 -10.14 -4.03 3.00
N ARG A 56 -9.71 -3.00 2.27
CA ARG A 56 -8.40 -2.97 1.59
C ARG A 56 -7.66 -1.66 1.82
N LEU A 57 -6.33 -1.75 1.84
CA LEU A 57 -5.45 -0.60 1.65
C LEU A 57 -5.23 -0.36 0.16
N CYS A 58 -5.31 0.90 -0.23
CA CYS A 58 -5.28 1.32 -1.61
C CYS A 58 -4.20 2.39 -1.81
N TYR A 59 -3.39 2.26 -2.87
CA TYR A 59 -2.35 3.25 -3.19
C TYR A 59 -2.99 4.57 -3.63
N ALA A 60 -2.59 5.66 -2.99
CA ALA A 60 -2.92 7.00 -3.44
C ALA A 60 -2.25 7.31 -4.80
N PRO A 61 -2.79 8.23 -5.62
CA PRO A 61 -2.24 8.55 -6.95
C PRO A 61 -0.74 8.89 -6.94
N VAL A 62 -0.28 9.65 -5.94
CA VAL A 62 1.14 9.99 -5.75
C VAL A 62 2.05 8.76 -5.64
N SER A 63 1.52 7.66 -5.14
CA SER A 63 2.24 6.39 -4.97
C SER A 63 2.11 5.43 -6.15
N GLN A 64 1.45 5.84 -7.25
CA GLN A 64 1.27 5.06 -8.47
C GLN A 64 2.17 5.52 -9.63
N ALA A 65 2.75 6.72 -9.55
CA ALA A 65 3.65 7.27 -10.56
C ALA A 65 4.82 6.30 -10.84
N ASP A 66 5.04 6.01 -12.12
CA ASP A 66 6.05 5.06 -12.63
C ASP A 66 5.99 3.65 -12.05
N ARG A 67 4.87 3.28 -11.43
CA ARG A 67 4.66 1.98 -10.77
C ARG A 67 3.46 1.28 -11.39
N GLY A 68 3.66 0.69 -12.57
CA GLY A 68 2.61 -0.06 -13.29
C GLY A 68 1.97 -1.18 -12.47
N TRP A 69 2.67 -1.70 -11.47
CA TRP A 69 2.17 -2.70 -10.52
C TRP A 69 1.24 -2.13 -9.43
N ARG A 70 1.01 -0.81 -9.38
CA ARG A 70 0.06 -0.11 -8.48
C ARG A 70 -1.03 0.64 -9.25
N LYS A 71 -1.03 0.55 -10.58
CA LYS A 71 -1.84 1.38 -11.47
C LYS A 71 -3.34 1.15 -11.25
N THR A 72 -4.09 2.23 -11.20
CA THR A 72 -5.55 2.21 -11.23
C THR A 72 -6.05 1.72 -12.59
N ALA A 73 -7.01 0.79 -12.59
CA ALA A 73 -7.80 0.44 -13.77
C ALA A 73 -9.29 0.42 -13.39
N ASP A 74 -10.16 0.69 -14.37
CA ASP A 74 -11.60 0.63 -14.13
C ASP A 74 -12.08 -0.82 -14.00
N ASP A 75 -11.56 -1.72 -14.83
CA ASP A 75 -11.78 -3.16 -14.67
C ASP A 75 -11.16 -3.66 -13.37
N LEU A 76 -12.00 -4.09 -12.42
CA LEU A 76 -11.59 -4.50 -11.08
C LEU A 76 -10.74 -5.77 -11.04
N LYS A 77 -10.67 -6.54 -12.13
CA LYS A 77 -9.73 -7.66 -12.25
C LYS A 77 -8.33 -7.19 -12.61
N LYS A 78 -8.23 -6.05 -13.28
CA LYS A 78 -6.96 -5.42 -13.70
C LYS A 78 -6.52 -4.32 -12.73
N ASP A 79 -7.40 -3.84 -11.86
CA ASP A 79 -7.11 -2.79 -10.90
C ASP A 79 -6.08 -3.24 -9.86
N LYS A 80 -4.94 -2.55 -9.85
CA LYS A 80 -3.85 -2.79 -8.90
C LYS A 80 -3.81 -1.74 -7.78
N THR A 81 -4.81 -0.85 -7.72
CA THR A 81 -4.87 0.19 -6.67
C THR A 81 -4.96 -0.43 -5.28
N CYS A 82 -5.86 -1.40 -5.09
CA CYS A 82 -6.22 -1.96 -3.79
C CYS A 82 -5.84 -3.44 -3.70
N GLN A 83 -4.55 -3.72 -3.53
CA GLN A 83 -4.03 -5.10 -3.51
C GLN A 83 -3.97 -5.70 -2.10
N LEU A 84 -3.83 -4.86 -1.08
CA LEU A 84 -3.56 -5.29 0.28
C LEU A 84 -4.87 -5.49 1.04
N SER A 85 -5.11 -6.71 1.50
CA SER A 85 -6.30 -7.05 2.28
C SER A 85 -6.10 -6.73 3.75
N VAL A 86 -7.06 -6.04 4.34
CA VAL A 86 -7.09 -5.69 5.77
C VAL A 86 -7.97 -6.67 6.53
N ALA A 87 -9.19 -6.87 6.04
CA ALA A 87 -10.18 -7.74 6.68
C ALA A 87 -11.23 -8.22 5.68
N LEU A 88 -11.77 -9.40 5.93
CA LEU A 88 -12.97 -9.93 5.28
C LEU A 88 -13.95 -10.35 6.37
N GLN A 89 -15.09 -9.69 6.47
CA GLN A 89 -16.07 -9.92 7.53
C GLN A 89 -17.49 -10.03 6.95
N PRO A 90 -18.43 -10.70 7.65
CA PRO A 90 -19.84 -10.63 7.30
C PRO A 90 -20.34 -9.19 7.27
N TYR A 91 -21.22 -8.87 6.33
CA TYR A 91 -21.86 -7.56 6.25
C TYR A 91 -22.83 -7.38 7.42
N GLN A 92 -22.82 -6.18 7.99
CA GLN A 92 -23.82 -5.71 8.93
C GLN A 92 -24.22 -4.29 8.53
N ARG A 93 -25.51 -3.99 8.63
CA ARG A 93 -26.02 -2.66 8.31
C ARG A 93 -25.58 -1.61 9.33
N SER A 94 -25.48 -2.01 10.60
CA SER A 94 -24.96 -1.18 11.68
C SER A 94 -23.48 -0.87 11.48
N LYS A 95 -22.99 0.12 12.22
CA LYS A 95 -21.56 0.48 12.21
C LYS A 95 -20.71 -0.72 12.61
N SER A 96 -19.80 -1.12 11.73
CA SER A 96 -18.79 -2.14 12.00
C SER A 96 -17.42 -1.49 12.19
N VAL A 97 -16.52 -2.21 12.86
CA VAL A 97 -15.16 -1.78 13.12
C VAL A 97 -14.20 -2.95 12.99
N VAL A 98 -13.00 -2.67 12.49
CA VAL A 98 -11.86 -3.58 12.57
C VAL A 98 -10.63 -2.81 13.04
N ASN A 99 -9.86 -3.44 13.92
CA ASN A 99 -8.53 -2.97 14.30
C ASN A 99 -7.50 -3.82 13.57
N TYR A 100 -6.66 -3.19 12.75
CA TYR A 100 -5.69 -3.86 11.90
C TYR A 100 -4.28 -3.37 12.22
N THR A 101 -3.40 -4.27 12.62
CA THR A 101 -1.97 -3.98 12.65
C THR A 101 -1.46 -3.91 11.22
N VAL A 102 -0.79 -2.82 10.84
CA VAL A 102 -0.19 -2.69 9.51
C VAL A 102 0.77 -3.86 9.30
N ALA A 103 0.49 -4.72 8.32
CA ALA A 103 1.30 -5.91 8.12
C ALA A 103 2.73 -5.56 7.68
N ARG A 104 3.68 -6.44 8.00
CA ARG A 104 5.12 -6.21 7.78
C ARG A 104 5.49 -6.10 6.29
N ASP A 105 4.70 -6.73 5.43
CA ASP A 105 4.83 -6.77 3.98
C ASP A 105 4.16 -5.58 3.27
N VAL A 106 3.48 -4.69 4.00
CA VAL A 106 2.94 -3.45 3.44
C VAL A 106 4.11 -2.54 3.02
N PRO A 107 4.26 -2.23 1.72
CA PRO A 107 5.41 -1.48 1.25
C PRO A 107 5.27 0.01 1.57
N THR A 108 6.41 0.70 1.57
CA THR A 108 6.43 2.16 1.74
C THR A 108 5.64 2.84 0.62
N ALA A 109 4.58 3.56 1.01
CA ALA A 109 3.72 4.34 0.11
C ALA A 109 2.73 5.21 0.90
N THR A 110 2.02 6.05 0.17
CA THR A 110 0.84 6.79 0.62
C THR A 110 -0.42 6.00 0.28
N TYR A 111 -1.33 5.88 1.24
CA TYR A 111 -2.51 5.03 1.17
C TYR A 111 -3.79 5.77 1.56
N PHE A 112 -4.91 5.19 1.15
CA PHE A 112 -6.24 5.40 1.70
C PHE A 112 -6.92 4.04 1.93
N VAL A 113 -8.01 4.01 2.67
CA VAL A 113 -8.78 2.77 2.90
C VAL A 113 -9.99 2.74 1.98
N ARG A 114 -10.23 1.58 1.36
CA ARG A 114 -11.47 1.29 0.63
C ARG A 114 -12.12 0.03 1.17
N VAL A 115 -13.42 0.10 1.29
CA VAL A 115 -14.28 -0.98 1.73
C VAL A 115 -15.18 -1.37 0.56
N TYR A 116 -15.20 -2.65 0.21
CA TYR A 116 -16.11 -3.19 -0.80
C TYR A 116 -17.20 -4.02 -0.13
N ALA A 117 -18.44 -3.84 -0.55
CA ALA A 117 -19.50 -4.82 -0.27
C ALA A 117 -19.44 -5.91 -1.33
N LEU A 118 -19.55 -7.17 -0.89
CA LEU A 118 -19.55 -8.35 -1.72
C LEU A 118 -20.90 -9.05 -1.63
N ASP A 119 -21.36 -9.62 -2.74
CA ASP A 119 -22.51 -10.51 -2.77
C ASP A 119 -22.16 -11.95 -2.37
N SER A 120 -23.16 -12.84 -2.44
CA SER A 120 -23.04 -14.27 -2.13
C SER A 120 -22.03 -15.02 -3.00
N SER A 121 -21.78 -14.51 -4.22
CA SER A 121 -20.79 -15.04 -5.14
C SER A 121 -19.38 -14.45 -4.93
N GLY A 122 -19.24 -13.54 -3.96
CA GLY A 122 -17.98 -12.83 -3.68
C GLY A 122 -17.68 -11.70 -4.66
N VAL A 123 -18.66 -11.29 -5.47
CA VAL A 123 -18.51 -10.21 -6.44
C VAL A 123 -18.72 -8.87 -5.75
N LYS A 124 -17.86 -7.89 -6.07
CA LYS A 124 -17.96 -6.52 -5.54
C LYS A 124 -19.19 -5.85 -6.14
N VAL A 125 -20.11 -5.40 -5.28
CA VAL A 125 -21.40 -4.80 -5.69
C VAL A 125 -21.57 -3.36 -5.22
N ALA A 126 -20.76 -2.89 -4.27
CA ALA A 126 -20.70 -1.50 -3.86
C ALA A 126 -19.38 -1.18 -3.17
N TYR A 127 -19.13 0.11 -2.91
CA TYR A 127 -17.95 0.52 -2.16
C TYR A 127 -18.19 1.72 -1.25
N GLY A 128 -17.18 1.98 -0.42
CA GLY A 128 -16.91 3.26 0.21
C GLY A 128 -15.42 3.43 0.43
N GLN A 129 -14.96 4.65 0.60
CA GLN A 129 -13.54 4.93 0.82
C GLN A 129 -13.36 6.17 1.69
N THR A 130 -12.21 6.27 2.36
CA THR A 130 -11.90 7.40 3.26
C THR A 130 -11.55 8.68 2.52
N THR A 131 -11.28 8.60 1.22
CA THR A 131 -10.82 9.69 0.36
C THR A 131 -11.92 10.14 -0.62
N ASP A 132 -11.73 11.29 -1.25
CA ASP A 132 -12.60 11.85 -2.29
C ASP A 132 -12.49 11.09 -3.62
N ALA A 133 -13.33 11.45 -4.60
CA ALA A 133 -13.33 10.82 -5.91
C ALA A 133 -11.97 10.92 -6.64
N GLN A 134 -11.22 12.01 -6.43
CA GLN A 134 -9.90 12.22 -7.01
C GLN A 134 -8.77 11.58 -6.18
N LYS A 135 -9.09 11.00 -5.01
CA LYS A 135 -8.16 10.32 -4.11
C LYS A 135 -7.03 11.23 -3.59
N THR A 136 -7.37 12.46 -3.24
CA THR A 136 -6.43 13.51 -2.83
C THR A 136 -6.50 13.86 -1.35
N THR A 137 -7.57 13.47 -0.66
CA THR A 137 -7.85 13.82 0.74
C THR A 137 -7.76 12.61 1.67
N ASN A 138 -7.56 12.83 2.98
CA ASN A 138 -7.54 11.77 4.00
C ASN A 138 -6.55 10.63 3.68
N LEU A 139 -5.37 11.02 3.17
CA LEU A 139 -4.29 10.13 2.83
C LEU A 139 -3.32 10.01 4.00
N PHE A 140 -2.73 8.84 4.20
CA PHE A 140 -1.70 8.62 5.21
C PHE A 140 -0.55 7.80 4.64
N ASP A 141 0.61 7.92 5.25
CA ASP A 141 1.81 7.23 4.80
C ASP A 141 2.03 5.97 5.62
N VAL A 142 2.50 4.93 4.96
CA VAL A 142 3.07 3.75 5.61
C VAL A 142 4.54 3.70 5.24
N VAL A 143 5.38 3.52 6.25
CA VAL A 143 6.79 3.15 6.10
C VAL A 143 6.87 1.65 6.30
N GLY A 144 7.18 0.95 5.22
CA GLY A 144 7.43 -0.49 5.21
C GLY A 144 8.70 -0.84 5.98
N ILE A 145 8.83 -2.11 6.35
CA ILE A 145 10.08 -2.61 6.93
C ILE A 145 11.13 -2.70 5.83
N THR A 146 12.25 -2.01 6.02
CA THR A 146 13.41 -2.15 5.13
C THR A 146 14.18 -3.41 5.53
N GLY A 147 14.61 -4.22 4.56
CA GLY A 147 15.60 -5.29 4.80
C GLY A 147 17.02 -4.75 5.04
N ARG A 148 17.17 -3.42 5.07
CA ARG A 148 18.43 -2.69 5.19
C ARG A 148 18.72 -2.48 6.67
N HIS A 149 19.47 -3.41 7.26
CA HIS A 149 19.93 -3.31 8.63
C HIS A 149 21.21 -2.47 8.70
N ALA A 150 21.44 -1.80 9.84
CA ALA A 150 22.66 -1.03 10.08
C ALA A 150 23.94 -1.84 9.82
N SER A 151 23.92 -3.14 10.12
CA SER A 151 25.02 -4.06 9.81
C SER A 151 25.30 -4.17 8.30
N VAL A 152 24.26 -4.21 7.47
CA VAL A 152 24.39 -4.26 6.00
C VAL A 152 24.95 -2.95 5.47
N ASP A 153 24.53 -1.81 6.03
CA ASP A 153 25.05 -0.50 5.64
C ASP A 153 26.53 -0.33 6.02
N ILE A 154 26.90 -0.76 7.21
CA ILE A 154 28.31 -0.73 7.67
C ILE A 154 29.17 -1.65 6.78
N ALA A 155 28.71 -2.88 6.52
CA ALA A 155 29.44 -3.81 5.66
C ALA A 155 29.63 -3.23 4.24
N ALA A 156 28.58 -2.64 3.66
CA ALA A 156 28.65 -1.98 2.36
C ALA A 156 29.67 -0.84 2.33
N ALA A 157 29.73 -0.02 3.39
CA ALA A 157 30.73 1.04 3.51
C ALA A 157 32.16 0.49 3.59
N CYS A 158 32.40 -0.53 4.42
CA CYS A 158 33.71 -1.17 4.55
C CYS A 158 34.20 -1.78 3.22
N PHE A 159 33.34 -2.56 2.54
CA PHE A 159 33.71 -3.17 1.27
C PHE A 159 33.94 -2.14 0.15
N SER A 160 33.19 -1.03 0.16
CA SER A 160 33.39 0.07 -0.79
C SER A 160 34.73 0.79 -0.55
N ALA A 161 35.11 1.02 0.71
CA ALA A 161 36.40 1.61 1.03
C ALA A 161 37.56 0.67 0.65
N ALA A 162 37.42 -0.63 0.95
CA ALA A 162 38.44 -1.63 0.62
C ALA A 162 38.66 -1.75 -0.90
N SER A 163 37.62 -1.67 -1.72
CA SER A 163 37.75 -1.74 -3.18
C SER A 163 38.50 -0.55 -3.77
N VAL A 164 38.22 0.68 -3.29
CA VAL A 164 38.93 1.89 -3.72
C VAL A 164 40.40 1.85 -3.27
N LEU A 165 40.65 1.45 -2.03
CA LEU A 165 42.01 1.35 -1.49
C LEU A 165 42.84 0.29 -2.22
N THR A 166 42.28 -0.89 -2.46
CA THR A 166 42.97 -1.95 -3.21
C THR A 166 43.29 -1.51 -4.63
N LEU A 167 42.35 -0.86 -5.33
CA LEU A 167 42.60 -0.30 -6.66
C LEU A 167 43.73 0.75 -6.62
N ALA A 168 43.71 1.67 -5.67
CA ALA A 168 44.77 2.68 -5.53
C ALA A 168 46.14 2.04 -5.26
N CYS A 169 46.21 1.05 -4.36
CA CYS A 169 47.43 0.29 -4.09
C CYS A 169 47.94 -0.43 -5.35
N PHE A 170 47.05 -1.06 -6.13
CA PHE A 170 47.40 -1.69 -7.40
C PHE A 170 48.00 -0.70 -8.41
N LEU A 171 47.37 0.47 -8.57
CA LEU A 171 47.85 1.52 -9.49
C LEU A 171 49.23 2.07 -9.07
N VAL A 172 49.46 2.25 -7.77
CA VAL A 172 50.76 2.69 -7.25
C VAL A 172 51.83 1.61 -7.48
N ALA A 173 51.51 0.34 -7.22
CA ALA A 173 52.42 -0.78 -7.46
C ALA A 173 52.79 -0.92 -8.95
N GLU A 174 51.81 -0.81 -9.85
CA GLU A 174 51.99 -0.76 -11.31
C GLU A 174 52.96 0.36 -11.73
N LYS A 175 52.75 1.58 -11.22
CA LYS A 175 53.62 2.73 -11.53
C LYS A 175 55.06 2.50 -11.05
N ARG A 176 55.25 1.95 -9.86
CA ARG A 176 56.59 1.64 -9.32
C ARG A 176 57.29 0.56 -10.13
N LYS A 177 56.59 -0.49 -10.56
CA LYS A 177 57.16 -1.52 -11.46
C LYS A 177 57.63 -0.93 -12.78
N LYS A 178 56.81 -0.10 -13.43
CA LYS A 178 57.18 0.56 -14.71
C LYS A 178 58.37 1.51 -14.56
N ALA A 179 58.51 2.20 -13.43
CA ALA A 179 59.64 3.07 -13.16
C ALA A 179 60.96 2.29 -12.95
N ASN A 180 60.92 1.12 -12.31
CA ASN A 180 62.10 0.28 -12.10
C ASN A 180 62.54 -0.48 -13.35
N VAL A 181 61.65 -0.75 -14.31
CA VAL A 181 61.98 -1.42 -15.58
C VAL A 181 62.60 -0.46 -16.61
N ARG A 182 62.42 0.87 -16.44
CA ARG A 182 62.98 1.91 -17.31
C ARG A 182 64.37 2.42 -16.87
N LYS A 183 64.90 1.92 -15.75
CA LYS A 183 66.27 2.15 -15.29
C LYS A 183 67.13 0.97 -15.69
#